data_AF-A0A377XQQ5-F1
#
_entry.id   AF-A0A377XQQ5-F1
#
_cell.length_a   1.000
_cell.length_b   1.000
_cell.length_c   1.000
_cell.angle_alpha   90.00
_cell.angle_beta   90.00
_cell.angle_gamma   90.00
#
_symmetry.space_group_name_H-M   'P 1'
#
loop_
_entity.id
_entity.type
_entity.pdbx_description
1 polymer ?
#
loop_
_entity_poly.entity_id
_entity_poly.type
_entity_poly.pdbx_seq_one_letter_code
_entity_poly.pdbx_strand_id
1 'polypeptide(L)'
;MSGRDFGIQKQMGERTLDRKELAIVWRAIEDSRLMERNKILYKLSLLWACRVGELRQAEVSHFDFEEGILDRSMGKPQNRAEE
;
A
#
# COMPACT_ATOMS: atom_id res chain seq x y z
N MET A 1 -19.22 -18.54 -6.02
CA MET A 1 -18.71 -19.07 -4.75
C MET A 1 -17.47 -18.28 -4.39
N SER A 2 -17.50 -17.48 -3.31
CA SER A 2 -16.34 -16.66 -2.88
C SER A 2 -15.66 -17.37 -1.72
N GLY A 3 -14.33 -17.38 -1.67
CA GLY A 3 -13.50 -18.15 -0.71
C GLY A 3 -13.71 -17.90 0.79
N ARG A 4 -14.78 -17.21 1.20
CA ARG A 4 -15.29 -17.19 2.58
C ARG A 4 -15.91 -18.53 3.01
N ASP A 5 -16.27 -19.40 2.08
CA ASP A 5 -16.93 -20.69 2.37
C ASP A 5 -15.98 -21.78 2.90
N PHE A 6 -14.67 -21.60 2.81
CA PHE A 6 -13.67 -22.64 3.14
C PHE A 6 -12.95 -22.46 4.48
N GLY A 7 -13.35 -21.51 5.34
CA GLY A 7 -12.78 -21.37 6.68
C GLY A 7 -11.27 -21.11 6.72
N ILE A 8 -10.67 -20.67 5.60
CA ILE A 8 -9.24 -20.40 5.51
C ILE A 8 -8.94 -19.15 6.33
N GLN A 9 -8.51 -19.35 7.57
CA GLN A 9 -7.92 -18.30 8.38
C GLN A 9 -6.64 -17.85 7.69
N LYS A 10 -6.61 -16.61 7.21
CA LYS A 10 -5.40 -15.99 6.68
C LYS A 10 -4.36 -15.97 7.79
N GLN A 11 -3.47 -16.95 7.81
CA GLN A 11 -2.31 -16.92 8.70
C GLN A 11 -1.45 -15.74 8.26
N MET A 12 -1.40 -14.72 9.11
CA MET A 12 -0.56 -13.57 8.90
C MET A 12 0.88 -14.02 9.19
N GLY A 13 1.66 -14.26 8.15
CA GLY A 13 3.07 -14.59 8.32
C GLY A 13 3.79 -13.44 9.02
N GLU A 14 4.51 -13.73 10.09
CA GLU A 14 5.29 -12.73 10.85
C GLU A 14 6.58 -12.29 10.15
N ARG A 15 6.96 -12.97 9.06
CA ARG A 15 8.20 -12.69 8.34
C ARG A 15 8.11 -11.35 7.60
N THR A 16 9.05 -10.46 7.92
CA THR A 16 9.32 -9.20 7.22
C THR A 16 10.52 -9.36 6.29
N LEU A 17 10.65 -8.47 5.30
CA LEU A 17 11.78 -8.47 4.38
C LEU A 17 13.02 -7.92 5.09
N ASP A 18 14.14 -8.64 5.00
CA ASP A 18 15.44 -8.11 5.41
C ASP A 18 15.96 -7.08 4.36
N ARG A 19 16.93 -6.24 4.73
CA ARG A 19 17.52 -5.21 3.86
C ARG A 19 17.99 -5.74 2.52
N LYS A 20 18.57 -6.95 2.48
CA LYS A 20 19.01 -7.58 1.22
C LYS A 20 17.83 -7.94 0.34
N GLU A 21 16.77 -8.47 0.93
CA GLU A 21 15.54 -8.85 0.22
C GLU A 21 14.83 -7.61 -0.30
N LEU A 22 14.80 -6.53 0.50
CA LEU A 22 14.27 -5.24 0.08
C LEU A 22 15.03 -4.66 -1.11
N ALA A 23 16.37 -4.75 -1.12
CA ALA A 23 17.19 -4.31 -2.25
C ALA A 23 16.89 -5.12 -3.53
N ILE A 24 16.68 -6.43 -3.40
CA ILE A 24 16.29 -7.30 -4.52
C ILE A 24 14.92 -6.89 -5.07
N VAL A 25 13.93 -6.66 -4.19
CA VAL A 25 12.59 -6.22 -4.59
C VAL A 25 12.66 -4.87 -5.30
N TRP A 26 13.44 -3.93 -4.76
CA TRP A 26 13.64 -2.62 -5.38
C TRP A 26 14.21 -2.74 -6.79
N ARG A 27 15.26 -3.56 -6.97
CA ARG A 27 15.85 -3.81 -8.29
C ARG A 27 14.86 -4.48 -9.25
N ALA A 28 14.10 -5.46 -8.76
CA ALA A 28 13.08 -6.11 -9.58
C ALA A 28 11.99 -5.15 -10.06
N ILE A 29 11.61 -4.15 -9.25
CA ILE A 29 10.68 -3.08 -9.66
C ILE A 29 11.30 -2.24 -10.78
N GLU A 30 12.56 -1.83 -10.64
CA GLU A 30 13.26 -1.03 -11.65
C GLU A 30 13.38 -1.75 -12.99
N ASP A 31 13.80 -3.02 -12.94
CA ASP A 31 14.05 -3.83 -14.12
C ASP A 31 12.76 -4.36 -14.76
N SER A 32 11.61 -4.20 -14.08
CA SER A 32 10.33 -4.64 -14.61
C SER A 32 9.86 -3.81 -15.80
N ARG A 33 9.02 -4.42 -16.65
CA ARG A 33 8.30 -3.76 -17.74
C ARG A 33 7.02 -3.04 -17.27
N LEU A 34 6.89 -2.79 -15.96
CA LEU A 34 5.75 -2.07 -15.43
C LEU A 34 5.75 -0.63 -15.98
N MET A 35 4.56 -0.07 -16.16
CA MET A 35 4.44 1.36 -16.42
C MET A 35 5.05 2.16 -15.26
N GLU A 36 5.67 3.29 -15.56
CA GLU A 36 6.37 4.11 -14.57
C GLU A 36 5.48 4.46 -13.36
N ARG A 37 4.20 4.78 -13.62
CA ARG A 37 3.19 5.01 -12.56
C ARG A 37 3.10 3.85 -11.57
N ASN A 38 3.15 2.61 -12.06
CA ASN A 38 3.04 1.43 -11.20
C ASN A 38 4.36 1.17 -10.46
N LYS A 39 5.52 1.46 -11.08
CA LYS A 39 6.81 1.38 -10.38
C LYS A 39 6.87 2.33 -9.19
N ILE A 40 6.45 3.58 -9.40
CA ILE A 40 6.35 4.58 -8.34
C ILE A 40 5.43 4.09 -7.23
N LEU A 41 4.25 3.58 -7.57
CA LEU A 41 3.29 3.05 -6.59
C LEU A 41 3.91 1.95 -5.70
N TYR A 42 4.65 1.01 -6.28
CA TYR A 42 5.33 -0.03 -5.50
C TYR A 42 6.45 0.52 -4.61
N LYS A 43 7.24 1.49 -5.11
CA LYS A 43 8.26 2.17 -4.30
C LYS A 43 7.63 2.90 -3.11
N LEU A 44 6.54 3.63 -3.34
CA LEU A 44 5.80 4.32 -2.27
C LEU A 44 5.26 3.32 -1.24
N SER A 45 4.70 2.19 -1.67
CA SER A 45 4.26 1.14 -0.75
C SER A 45 5.39 0.55 0.10
N LEU A 46 6.62 0.43 -0.44
CA LEU A 46 7.78 -0.05 0.32
C LEU A 46 8.27 0.96 1.37
N LEU A 47 8.16 2.26 1.07
CA LEU A 47 8.66 3.32 1.95
C LEU A 47 7.65 3.72 3.04
N TRP A 48 6.38 3.86 2.69
CA TRP A 48 5.32 4.31 3.61
C TRP A 48 4.50 3.16 4.22
N ALA A 49 4.80 1.91 3.86
CA ALA A 49 4.09 0.71 4.32
C ALA A 49 2.56 0.79 4.16
N CYS A 50 2.08 1.56 3.18
CA CYS A 50 0.67 1.79 2.91
C CYS A 50 0.14 0.85 1.84
N ARG A 51 -1.17 0.58 1.88
CA ARG A 51 -1.79 -0.32 0.91
C ARG A 51 -1.96 0.38 -0.43
N VAL A 52 -1.88 -0.39 -1.50
CA VAL A 52 -2.14 0.09 -2.88
C VAL A 52 -3.53 0.76 -3.01
N GLY A 53 -4.53 0.29 -2.25
CA GLY A 53 -5.87 0.89 -2.24
C GLY A 53 -5.91 2.28 -1.60
N GLU A 54 -5.11 2.48 -0.55
CA GLU A 54 -4.96 3.78 0.14
C GLU A 54 -4.17 4.75 -0.75
N LEU A 55 -3.07 4.30 -1.37
CA LEU A 55 -2.27 5.10 -2.31
C LEU A 55 -3.04 5.54 -3.56
N ARG A 56 -3.98 4.73 -4.04
CA ARG A 56 -4.81 5.09 -5.21
C ARG A 56 -5.77 6.23 -4.92
N GLN A 57 -6.18 6.37 -3.67
CA GLN A 57 -7.10 7.42 -3.21
C GLN A 57 -6.35 8.64 -2.66
N ALA A 58 -5.05 8.51 -2.42
CA ALA A 58 -4.21 9.60 -1.93
C ALA A 58 -3.94 10.63 -3.04
N GLU A 59 -4.22 11.89 -2.75
CA GLU A 59 -3.79 13.02 -3.57
C GLU A 59 -2.36 13.45 -3.19
N VAL A 60 -1.68 14.19 -4.08
CA VAL A 60 -0.31 14.69 -3.84
C VAL A 60 -0.22 15.54 -2.56
N SER A 61 -1.29 16.26 -2.22
CA SER A 61 -1.45 17.05 -1.00
C SER A 61 -1.43 16.25 0.30
N HIS A 62 -1.63 14.93 0.25
CA HIS A 62 -1.59 14.05 1.43
C HIS A 62 -0.18 13.53 1.74
N PHE A 63 0.78 13.77 0.84
CA PHE A 63 2.17 13.42 1.05
C PHE A 63 2.91 14.64 1.58
N ASP A 64 3.25 14.60 2.87
CA ASP A 64 4.21 15.55 3.43
C ASP A 64 5.62 15.00 3.15
N PHE A 65 6.28 15.58 2.15
CA PHE A 65 7.63 15.21 1.74
C PHE A 65 8.72 15.76 2.67
N GLU A 66 8.38 16.71 3.55
CA GLU A 66 9.31 17.29 4.52
C GLU A 66 9.35 16.43 5.79
N GLU A 67 8.17 16.04 6.30
CA GLU A 67 8.06 15.21 7.50
C GLU A 67 8.07 13.70 7.17
N GLY A 68 7.93 13.33 5.90
CA GLY A 68 7.88 11.93 5.45
C GLY A 68 6.59 11.21 5.89
N ILE A 69 5.54 11.95 6.23
CA ILE A 69 4.28 11.41 6.74
C ILE A 69 3.24 11.37 5.61
N LEU A 70 2.56 10.24 5.49
CA LEU A 70 1.36 10.10 4.66
C LEU A 70 0.14 10.15 5.57
N ASP A 71 -0.74 11.16 5.40
CA ASP A 71 -2.02 11.15 6.11
C ASP A 71 -2.92 10.06 5.52
N ARG A 72 -3.32 9.11 6.38
CA ARG A 72 -4.14 7.94 6.04
C ARG A 72 -5.61 8.11 6.45
N SER A 73 -6.03 9.30 6.88
CA SER A 73 -7.35 9.55 7.47
C SER A 73 -8.55 9.37 6.52
N MET A 74 -8.33 9.13 5.22
CA MET A 74 -9.43 8.92 4.26
C MET A 74 -9.91 7.46 4.24
N GLY A 75 -10.85 7.16 5.14
CA GLY A 75 -11.45 5.84 5.22
C GLY A 75 -12.75 5.71 6.01
N LYS A 76 -13.69 6.67 5.93
CA LYS A 76 -15.17 6.46 5.84
C LYS A 76 -15.84 7.80 5.50
N PRO A 77 -16.73 7.90 4.49
CA PRO A 77 -17.80 8.90 4.57
C PRO A 77 -18.65 8.54 5.80
N GLN A 78 -18.58 9.37 6.83
CA GLN A 78 -19.57 9.38 7.88
C GLN A 78 -20.84 9.94 7.22
N ASN A 79 -21.64 9.09 6.57
CA ASN A 79 -23.03 9.44 6.29
C ASN A 79 -23.71 9.54 7.65
N ARG A 80 -23.75 10.78 8.13
CA ARG A 80 -24.68 11.32 9.10
C ARG A 80 -26.08 10.97 8.59
N ALA A 81 -26.63 9.85 9.06
CA ALA A 81 -28.07 9.64 9.06
C ALA A 81 -28.62 10.55 10.16
N GLU A 82 -28.76 11.82 9.83
CA GLU A 82 -29.82 12.65 10.38
C GLU A 82 -31.01 12.49 9.43
N GLU A 83 -32.18 12.30 10.04
CA GLU A 83 -33.53 12.03 9.50
C GLU A 83 -33.96 10.55 9.43
#